data_AF-A0A2N9FUG2-F1
#
_entry.id   AF-A0A2N9FUG2-F1
#
_cell.length_a   1.000
_cell.length_b   1.000
_cell.length_c   1.000
_cell.angle_alpha   90.00
_cell.angle_beta   90.00
_cell.angle_gamma   90.00
#
_symmetry.space_group_name_H-M   'P 1'
#
loop_
_entity.id
_entity.type
_entity.pdbx_description
1 polymer ?
#
loop_
_entity_poly.entity_id
_entity_poly.type
_entity_poly.pdbx_seq_one_letter_code
_entity_poly.pdbx_strand_id
1 'polypeptide(L)' 'MLLFSWLSRKPGNAVIYYPNWILKGLDPFEGGSRTRNPFSWIREAMSSTEQDVISISGYDTAVYFVFLSTG' A
#
# COMPACT_ATOMS: atom_id res chain seq x y z
N MET A 1 -5.96 13.75 2.10
CA MET A 1 -6.43 12.35 1.97
C MET A 1 -7.72 12.19 1.16
N LEU A 2 -8.70 13.09 1.24
CA LEU A 2 -9.94 12.98 0.44
C LEU A 2 -9.70 12.90 -1.08
N LEU A 3 -8.84 13.77 -1.62
CA LEU A 3 -8.48 13.73 -3.04
C LEU A 3 -7.79 12.42 -3.42
N PHE A 4 -6.83 11.96 -2.61
CA PHE A 4 -6.16 10.66 -2.77
C PHE A 4 -7.18 9.51 -2.76
N SER A 5 -8.05 9.45 -1.76
CA SER A 5 -9.08 8.42 -1.63
C SER A 5 -10.07 8.42 -2.80
N TRP A 6 -10.39 9.60 -3.36
CA TRP A 6 -11.24 9.68 -4.54
C TRP A 6 -10.53 9.23 -5.82
N LEU A 7 -9.30 9.70 -6.05
CA LEU A 7 -8.53 9.34 -7.25
C LEU A 7 -8.09 7.87 -7.25
N SER A 8 -7.72 7.31 -6.11
CA SER A 8 -7.31 5.90 -6.00
C SER A 8 -8.47 4.94 -6.23
N ARG A 9 -9.73 5.37 -6.06
CA ARG A 9 -10.93 4.56 -6.36
C ARG A 9 -11.21 4.41 -7.86
N LYS A 10 -10.68 5.28 -8.72
CA LYS A 10 -10.91 5.19 -10.16
C LYS A 10 -10.09 4.03 -10.75
N PRO A 11 -10.70 3.07 -11.45
CA PRO A 11 -9.99 1.87 -11.94
C PRO A 11 -8.86 2.21 -12.91
N GLY A 12 -9.01 3.24 -13.74
CA GLY A 12 -7.94 3.71 -14.64
C GLY A 12 -6.69 4.23 -13.93
N ASN A 13 -6.79 4.58 -12.64
CA ASN A 13 -5.66 5.05 -11.85
C ASN A 13 -4.93 3.90 -11.12
N ALA A 14 -5.37 2.65 -11.26
CA ALA A 14 -4.77 1.51 -10.56
C ALA A 14 -3.28 1.35 -10.89
N VAL A 15 -2.89 1.59 -12.15
CA VAL A 15 -1.49 1.55 -12.60
C VAL A 15 -0.61 2.62 -11.96
N ILE A 16 -1.18 3.75 -11.53
CA ILE A 16 -0.46 4.84 -10.87
C ILE A 16 -0.27 4.53 -9.39
N TYR A 17 -1.33 4.06 -8.72
CA TYR A 17 -1.34 3.89 -7.26
C TYR A 17 -0.87 2.50 -6.79
N TYR A 18 -1.00 1.47 -7.63
CA TYR A 18 -0.66 0.09 -7.28
C TYR A 18 0.22 -0.59 -8.34
N PRO A 19 1.27 0.07 -8.87
CA PRO A 19 2.11 -0.52 -9.92
C PRO A 19 2.84 -1.78 -9.44
N ASN A 20 3.36 -1.78 -8.21
CA ASN A 20 4.09 -2.93 -7.65
C ASN A 20 3.18 -4.18 -7.56
N TRP A 21 1.92 -4.00 -7.20
CA TRP A 21 0.94 -5.10 -7.13
C TRP A 21 0.71 -5.70 -8.52
N ILE A 22 0.51 -4.85 -9.52
CA ILE A 22 0.30 -5.26 -10.91
C ILE A 22 1.56 -5.96 -11.45
N LEU A 23 2.75 -5.44 -11.16
CA LEU A 23 4.03 -6.07 -11.56
C LEU A 23 4.21 -7.45 -10.93
N LYS A 24 3.65 -7.69 -9.74
CA LYS A 24 3.66 -8.97 -9.05
C LYS A 24 2.50 -9.90 -9.43
N GLY A 25 1.65 -9.50 -10.39
CA GLY A 25 0.50 -10.29 -10.83
C GLY A 25 -0.63 -10.37 -9.80
N LEU A 26 -0.65 -9.47 -8.82
CA LEU A 26 -1.69 -9.40 -7.79
C LEU A 26 -2.77 -8.40 -8.23
N ASP A 27 -4.05 -8.73 -8.04
CA ASP A 27 -5.11 -7.74 -8.24
C ASP A 27 -5.16 -6.78 -7.03
N PRO A 28 -4.99 -5.45 -7.24
CA PRO A 28 -5.13 -4.45 -6.18
C PRO A 28 -6.51 -4.44 -5.50
N PHE A 29 -7.48 -5.17 -6.06
CA PHE A 29 -8.86 -5.26 -5.61
C PHE A 29 -9.27 -6.68 -5.14
N GLU A 30 -8.41 -7.70 -5.22
CA GLU A 30 -8.74 -9.13 -4.95
C GLU A 30 -9.06 -9.47 -3.48
N GLY A 31 -9.03 -8.50 -2.56
CA GLY A 31 -9.44 -8.67 -1.17
C GLY A 31 -10.85 -8.17 -0.84
N GLY A 32 -11.63 -7.77 -1.87
CA GLY A 32 -12.87 -7.02 -1.69
C GLY A 32 -12.56 -5.59 -1.30
N SER A 33 -13.28 -4.63 -1.94
CA SER A 33 -13.22 -3.18 -1.71
C SER A 33 -12.55 -2.79 -0.39
N ARG A 34 -11.21 -2.71 -0.38
CA ARG A 34 -10.48 -2.02 0.70
C ARG A 34 -11.15 -0.67 0.73
N THR A 35 -11.87 -0.39 1.80
CA THR A 35 -12.73 0.78 1.88
C THR A 35 -11.80 1.96 1.72
N ARG A 36 -11.64 2.49 0.50
CA ARG A 36 -10.71 3.57 0.15
C ARG A 36 -11.26 4.88 0.72
N ASN A 37 -11.30 4.90 2.04
CA ASN A 37 -11.68 6.01 2.88
C ASN A 37 -10.38 6.71 3.34
N PRO A 38 -10.45 7.96 3.79
CA PRO A 38 -9.27 8.76 4.14
C PRO A 38 -8.37 8.19 5.25
N PHE A 39 -8.81 7.15 5.96
CA PHE A 39 -8.14 6.55 7.11
C PHE A 39 -7.77 5.07 6.91
N SER A 40 -8.29 4.43 5.87
CA SER A 40 -8.10 3.00 5.59
C SER A 40 -6.63 2.63 5.40
N TRP A 41 -5.88 3.47 4.70
CA TRP A 41 -4.43 3.31 4.52
C TRP A 41 -3.67 3.35 5.84
N ILE A 42 -4.15 4.10 6.86
CA ILE A 42 -3.51 4.16 8.19
C ILE A 42 -3.68 2.81 8.88
N ARG A 43 -4.90 2.27 8.89
CA ARG A 43 -5.18 0.95 9.47
C ARG A 43 -4.38 -0.14 8.78
N GLU A 44 -4.32 -0.11 7.45
CA GLU A 44 -3.55 -1.04 6.65
C GLU A 44 -2.05 -0.96 6.96
N ALA A 45 -1.49 0.26 7.02
CA ALA A 45 -0.09 0.48 7.35
C ALA A 45 0.24 0.00 8.78
N MET A 46 -0.62 0.28 9.76
CA MET A 46 -0.42 -0.19 11.14
C MET A 46 -0.60 -1.71 11.29
N SER A 47 -1.41 -2.36 10.46
CA SER A 47 -1.57 -3.82 10.48
C SER A 47 -0.50 -4.59 9.71
N SER A 48 0.30 -3.91 8.90
CA SER A 48 1.33 -4.55 8.07
C SER A 48 2.55 -4.92 8.91
N THR A 49 3.03 -6.15 8.76
CA THR A 49 4.24 -6.63 9.45
C THR A 49 5.51 -6.29 8.68
N GLU A 50 6.66 -6.37 9.34
CA GLU A 50 7.96 -6.23 8.67
C GLU A 50 8.14 -7.29 7.58
N GLN A 51 7.69 -8.53 7.81
CA GLN A 51 7.70 -9.59 6.80
C GLN A 51 6.85 -9.23 5.57
N ASP A 52 5.70 -8.58 5.77
CA ASP A 52 4.90 -8.08 4.65
C ASP A 52 5.66 -7.01 3.85
N VAL A 53 6.34 -6.09 4.53
CA VAL A 53 7.18 -5.07 3.87
C VAL A 53 8.33 -5.72 3.10
N ILE A 54 9.04 -6.68 3.69
CA ILE A 54 10.16 -7.37 3.04
C ILE A 54 9.67 -8.15 1.82
N SER A 55 8.55 -8.87 1.92
CA SER A 55 8.00 -9.66 0.80
C SER A 55 7.48 -8.77 -0.35
N ILE A 56 6.91 -7.61 -0.04
CA ILE A 56 6.34 -6.69 -1.03
C ILE A 56 7.38 -5.74 -1.62
N SER A 57 8.32 -5.24 -0.83
CA SER A 57 9.20 -4.12 -1.21
C SER A 57 10.70 -4.44 -1.09
N GLY A 58 11.07 -5.54 -0.44
CA GLY A 58 12.46 -5.96 -0.24
C GLY A 58 13.10 -5.40 1.04
N TYR A 59 14.33 -5.86 1.29
CA TYR A 59 15.05 -5.59 2.54
C TYR A 59 15.44 -4.12 2.71
N ASP A 60 15.84 -3.44 1.62
CA ASP A 60 16.25 -2.03 1.64
C ASP A 60 15.13 -1.12 2.19
N THR A 61 13.89 -1.34 1.74
CA THR A 61 12.72 -0.59 2.24
C THR A 61 12.44 -0.88 3.73
N ALA A 62 12.59 -2.12 4.16
CA ALA A 62 12.40 -2.47 5.58
C ALA A 62 13.43 -1.79 6.48
N VAL A 63 14.72 -1.81 6.08
CA VAL A 63 15.78 -1.09 6.78
C VAL A 63 15.50 0.40 6.84
N TYR A 64 15.00 1.00 5.75
CA TYR A 64 14.63 2.41 5.73
C TYR A 64 13.48 2.75 6.69
N PHE A 65 12.47 1.89 6.84
CA PHE A 65 11.42 2.09 7.84
C PHE A 65 11.92 1.97 9.28
N VAL A 66 12.83 1.03 9.56
CA VAL A 66 13.48 0.91 10.87
C VAL A 66 14.32 2.16 11.18
N PHE A 67 15.05 2.67 10.19
CA PHE A 67 15.80 3.91 10.33
C PHE A 67 14.88 5.09 10.69
N LEU A 68 13.76 5.24 10.00
CA LEU A 68 12.78 6.30 10.28
C LEU A 68 12.09 6.17 11.64
N SER A 69 11.91 4.96 12.17
CA SER A 69 11.26 4.74 13.47
C SER A 69 12.20 4.89 14.66
N THR A 70 13.51 4.78 14.44
CA THR A 70 14.53 4.87 15.49
C THR A 70 15.06 6.31 15.67
N GLY A 71 14.65 7.24 14.80
CA GLY A 71 15.04 8.66 14.83
C GLY A 71 14.42 9.48 15.94
#